data_AF-A0A535C067-F1
#
_entry.id   AF-A0A535C067-F1
#
_cell.length_a   1.000
_cell.length_b   1.000
_cell.length_c   1.000
_cell.angle_alpha   90.00
_cell.angle_beta   90.00
_cell.angle_gamma   90.00
#
_symmetry.space_group_name_H-M   'P 1'
#
loop_
_entity.id
_entity.type
_entity.pdbx_description
1 polymer ?
#
loop_
_entity_poly.entity_id
_entity_poly.type
_entity_poly.pdbx_seq_one_letter_code
_entity_poly.pdbx_strand_id
1 'polypeptide(L)'
;MPPPPPSQPAPVGGTPSTAGSNKKTYTILAYVLGWLGGLIFLFVGKDDPDVKWNAANSLLIFGGLSVVMIVLSFIPPVFFLVYVLWLVGLVYWVIFLVKALQGNGERIPAPGISNFLSPYVDQVANAVK
;
A
#
# COMPACT_ATOMS: atom_id res chain seq x y z
N MET A 1 10.42 -55.25 25.98
CA MET A 1 10.71 -53.99 25.26
C MET A 1 9.56 -53.04 25.56
N PRO A 2 9.79 -51.81 26.04
CA PRO A 2 8.71 -50.85 26.25
C PRO A 2 8.00 -50.58 24.91
N PRO A 3 6.66 -50.41 24.91
CA PRO A 3 5.92 -50.13 23.68
C PRO A 3 6.41 -48.82 23.05
N PRO A 4 6.42 -48.71 21.71
CA PRO A 4 6.78 -47.48 21.03
C PRO A 4 5.84 -46.34 21.47
N PRO A 5 6.36 -45.10 21.63
CA PRO A 5 5.53 -43.94 21.95
C PRO A 5 4.37 -43.81 20.96
N PRO A 6 3.16 -43.40 21.41
CA PRO A 6 2.07 -43.10 20.51
C PRO A 6 2.56 -42.14 19.43
N SER A 7 2.32 -42.48 18.15
CA SER A 7 2.63 -41.61 17.03
C SER A 7 1.91 -40.28 17.22
N GLN A 8 2.64 -39.26 17.62
CA GLN A 8 2.12 -37.91 17.74
C GLN A 8 1.53 -37.50 16.38
N PRO A 9 0.26 -37.07 16.31
CA PRO A 9 -0.31 -36.57 15.06
C PRO A 9 0.59 -35.47 14.51
N ALA A 10 0.92 -35.55 13.21
CA ALA A 10 1.69 -34.52 12.52
C ALA A 10 1.04 -33.14 12.78
N PRO A 11 1.84 -32.05 12.88
CA PRO A 11 1.28 -30.72 13.07
C PRO A 11 0.28 -30.47 11.95
N VAL A 12 -1.00 -30.33 12.31
CA VAL A 12 -2.05 -29.98 11.35
C VAL A 12 -1.62 -28.65 10.75
N GLY A 13 -1.31 -28.65 9.45
CA GLY A 13 -0.83 -27.49 8.72
C GLY A 13 -1.70 -26.28 9.06
N GLY A 14 -1.07 -25.28 9.67
CA GLY A 14 -1.78 -24.12 10.21
C GLY A 14 -2.69 -23.51 9.16
N THR A 15 -3.95 -23.33 9.51
CA THR A 15 -4.89 -22.51 8.75
C THR A 15 -4.19 -21.19 8.42
N PRO A 16 -4.21 -20.68 7.17
CA PRO A 16 -3.65 -19.37 6.90
C PRO A 16 -4.29 -18.39 7.87
N SER A 17 -3.47 -17.80 8.74
CA SER A 17 -3.94 -16.89 9.79
C SER A 17 -4.84 -15.84 9.16
N THR A 18 -6.09 -15.71 9.65
CA THR A 18 -7.06 -14.72 9.17
C THR A 18 -6.48 -13.29 9.17
N ALA A 19 -5.51 -13.03 10.05
CA ALA A 19 -4.76 -11.77 10.07
C ALA A 19 -3.94 -11.53 8.79
N GLY A 20 -3.29 -12.56 8.22
CA GLY A 20 -2.52 -12.48 6.99
C GLY A 20 -3.38 -12.28 5.73
N SER A 21 -4.58 -12.86 5.72
CA SER A 21 -5.53 -12.71 4.59
C SER A 21 -6.08 -11.29 4.50
N ASN A 22 -6.34 -10.64 5.64
CA ASN A 22 -6.83 -9.26 5.68
C ASN A 22 -5.74 -8.27 5.27
N LYS A 23 -4.49 -8.50 5.71
CA LYS A 23 -3.34 -7.64 5.40
C LYS A 23 -3.11 -7.44 3.90
N LYS A 24 -3.01 -8.54 3.15
CA LYS A 24 -2.84 -8.50 1.69
C LYS A 24 -4.01 -7.79 1.01
N THR A 25 -5.24 -8.16 1.40
CA THR A 25 -6.46 -7.59 0.83
C THR A 25 -6.52 -6.07 1.05
N TYR A 26 -6.24 -5.60 2.26
CA TYR A 26 -6.26 -4.18 2.58
C TYR A 26 -5.16 -3.41 1.85
N THR A 27 -3.97 -4.01 1.69
CA THR A 27 -2.89 -3.41 0.91
C THR A 27 -3.27 -3.23 -0.55
N ILE A 28 -3.92 -4.23 -1.17
CA ILE A 28 -4.42 -4.12 -2.55
C ILE A 28 -5.46 -2.99 -2.65
N LEU A 29 -6.45 -2.99 -1.76
CA LEU A 29 -7.53 -2.00 -1.80
C LEU A 29 -7.05 -0.57 -1.52
N ALA A 30 -5.99 -0.42 -0.73
CA ALA A 30 -5.33 0.87 -0.51
C ALA A 30 -4.79 1.49 -1.82
N TYR A 31 -4.42 0.68 -2.82
CA TYR A 31 -3.89 1.17 -4.10
C TYR A 31 -4.93 1.18 -5.23
N VAL A 32 -5.93 0.28 -5.22
CA VAL A 32 -6.93 0.15 -6.31
C VAL A 32 -7.66 1.47 -6.58
N LEU A 33 -8.10 2.17 -5.55
CA LEU A 33 -8.82 3.45 -5.67
C LEU A 33 -7.88 4.67 -5.61
N GLY A 34 -6.57 4.46 -5.83
CA GLY A 34 -5.57 5.50 -5.67
C GLY A 34 -5.61 6.12 -4.28
N TRP A 35 -5.59 7.46 -4.22
CA TRP A 35 -5.54 8.18 -2.94
C TRP A 35 -6.80 8.03 -2.09
N LEU A 36 -7.96 7.77 -2.70
CA LEU A 36 -9.19 7.50 -1.95
C LEU A 36 -9.10 6.16 -1.20
N GLY A 37 -8.54 5.14 -1.87
CA GLY A 37 -8.24 3.85 -1.24
C GLY A 37 -7.24 4.03 -0.11
N GLY A 38 -6.16 4.79 -0.36
CA GLY A 38 -5.17 5.14 0.66
C GLY A 38 -5.81 5.81 1.87
N LEU A 39 -6.68 6.80 1.66
CA LEU A 39 -7.37 7.49 2.75
C LEU A 39 -8.24 6.56 3.59
N ILE A 40 -9.06 5.71 2.94
CA ILE A 40 -9.96 4.77 3.63
C ILE A 40 -9.15 3.75 4.43
N PHE A 41 -8.17 3.10 3.80
CA PHE A 41 -7.40 2.03 4.42
C PHE A 41 -6.36 2.52 5.43
N LEU A 42 -6.07 3.82 5.47
CA LEU A 42 -5.28 4.43 6.54
C LEU A 42 -5.98 4.30 7.90
N PHE A 43 -7.31 4.36 7.91
CA PHE A 43 -8.13 4.20 9.12
C PHE A 43 -8.66 2.78 9.29
N VAL A 44 -9.11 2.12 8.21
CA VAL A 44 -9.63 0.74 8.28
C VAL A 44 -8.52 -0.25 8.63
N GLY A 45 -7.32 -0.07 8.07
CA GLY A 45 -6.17 -0.94 8.30
C GLY A 45 -5.23 -0.45 9.39
N LYS A 46 -5.65 0.51 10.24
CA LYS A 46 -4.75 1.26 11.13
C LYS A 46 -3.99 0.41 12.16
N ASP A 47 -4.54 -0.76 12.49
CA ASP A 47 -3.98 -1.69 13.49
C ASP A 47 -2.88 -2.59 12.90
N ASP A 48 -2.75 -2.66 11.56
CA ASP A 48 -1.62 -3.32 10.90
C ASP A 48 -0.63 -2.26 10.39
N PRO A 49 0.62 -2.26 10.88
CA PRO A 49 1.59 -1.21 10.56
C PRO A 49 1.96 -1.15 9.07
N ASP A 50 1.92 -2.28 8.35
CA ASP A 50 2.28 -2.29 6.93
C ASP A 50 1.10 -1.91 6.05
N VAL A 51 -0.13 -2.29 6.42
CA VAL A 51 -1.34 -1.80 5.73
C VAL A 51 -1.43 -0.29 5.89
N LYS A 52 -1.28 0.22 7.12
CA LYS A 52 -1.31 1.66 7.40
C LYS A 52 -0.21 2.41 6.64
N TRP A 53 0.99 1.85 6.57
CA TRP A 53 2.09 2.42 5.80
C TRP A 53 1.80 2.46 4.29
N ASN A 54 1.29 1.37 3.70
CA ASN A 54 0.92 1.33 2.28
C ASN A 54 -0.24 2.29 1.96
N ALA A 55 -1.20 2.41 2.87
CA ALA A 55 -2.30 3.36 2.75
C ALA A 55 -1.81 4.82 2.77
N ALA A 56 -0.89 5.15 3.68
CA ALA A 56 -0.21 6.45 3.72
C ALA A 56 0.60 6.70 2.44
N ASN A 57 1.32 5.70 1.93
CA ASN A 57 2.07 5.79 0.67
C ASN A 57 1.15 6.08 -0.52
N SER A 58 0.03 5.35 -0.65
CA SER A 58 -0.98 5.59 -1.68
C SER A 58 -1.57 7.01 -1.59
N LEU A 59 -1.93 7.45 -0.37
CA LEU A 59 -2.46 8.78 -0.12
C LEU A 59 -1.48 9.89 -0.54
N LEU A 60 -0.22 9.79 -0.12
CA LEU A 60 0.78 10.80 -0.43
C LEU A 60 1.13 10.86 -1.92
N ILE A 61 1.31 9.71 -2.56
CA ILE A 61 1.65 9.68 -3.99
C ILE A 61 0.48 10.14 -4.85
N PHE A 62 -0.66 9.46 -4.76
CA PHE A 62 -1.78 9.75 -5.66
C PHE A 62 -2.51 11.04 -5.26
N GLY A 63 -2.56 11.36 -3.97
CA GLY A 63 -3.21 12.58 -3.47
C GLY A 63 -2.35 13.79 -3.77
N GLY A 64 -1.04 13.70 -3.47
CA GLY A 64 -0.08 14.74 -3.84
C GLY A 64 -0.03 14.98 -5.34
N LEU A 65 0.02 13.91 -6.14
CA LEU A 65 -0.02 14.01 -7.60
C LEU A 65 -1.30 14.66 -8.11
N SER A 66 -2.46 14.29 -7.53
CA SER A 66 -3.76 14.87 -7.89
C SER A 66 -3.80 16.38 -7.59
N VAL A 67 -3.29 16.80 -6.43
CA VAL A 67 -3.20 18.23 -6.07
C VAL A 67 -2.30 18.98 -7.05
N VAL A 68 -1.13 18.44 -7.39
CA VAL A 68 -0.22 19.06 -8.37
C VAL A 68 -0.90 19.20 -9.73
N MET A 69 -1.58 18.17 -10.21
CA MET A 69 -2.33 18.22 -11.48
C MET A 69 -3.44 19.27 -11.46
N ILE A 70 -4.19 19.37 -10.37
CA ILE A 70 -5.24 20.39 -10.20
C ILE A 70 -4.63 21.78 -10.23
N VAL A 71 -3.52 22.03 -9.53
CA VAL A 71 -2.86 23.35 -9.56
C VAL A 71 -2.36 23.70 -10.97
N LEU A 72 -1.73 22.75 -11.66
CA LEU A 72 -1.21 22.97 -13.02
C LEU A 72 -2.30 23.19 -14.06
N SER A 73 -3.51 22.63 -13.88
CA SER A 73 -4.61 22.81 -14.85
C SER A 73 -5.12 24.25 -14.91
N PHE A 74 -4.87 25.06 -13.87
CA PHE A 74 -5.21 26.48 -13.83
C PHE A 74 -4.13 27.40 -14.44
N ILE A 75 -3.01 26.85 -14.93
CA ILE A 75 -1.88 27.64 -15.45
C ILE A 75 -1.75 27.36 -16.97
N PRO A 76 -2.33 28.21 -17.85
CA PRO A 76 -2.43 27.92 -19.28
C PRO A 76 -1.11 27.61 -20.01
N PRO A 77 0.04 28.25 -19.70
CA PRO A 77 1.29 27.91 -20.36
C PRO A 77 1.82 26.50 -20.07
N VAL A 78 1.43 25.86 -18.97
CA VAL A 78 2.03 24.58 -18.51
C VAL A 78 1.00 23.46 -18.29
N PHE A 79 -0.28 23.69 -18.59
CA PHE A 79 -1.34 22.70 -18.34
C PHE A 79 -1.09 21.36 -19.04
N PHE A 80 -0.37 21.36 -20.18
CA PHE A 80 -0.03 20.14 -20.92
C PHE A 80 0.82 19.15 -20.08
N LEU A 81 1.53 19.63 -19.04
CA LEU A 81 2.26 18.77 -18.12
C LEU A 81 1.36 17.82 -17.34
N VAL A 82 0.06 18.13 -17.19
CA VAL A 82 -0.93 17.25 -16.54
C VAL A 82 -0.98 15.88 -17.24
N TYR A 83 -0.89 15.84 -18.57
CA TYR A 83 -0.90 14.57 -19.31
C TYR A 83 0.35 13.73 -19.03
N VAL A 84 1.52 14.37 -18.94
CA VAL A 84 2.78 13.70 -18.61
C VAL A 84 2.74 13.15 -17.19
N LEU A 85 2.28 13.98 -16.23
CA LEU A 85 2.11 13.56 -14.84
C LEU A 85 1.10 12.42 -14.70
N TRP A 86 0.06 12.39 -15.55
CA TRP A 86 -0.95 11.34 -15.53
C TRP A 86 -0.36 10.00 -15.95
N LEU A 87 0.48 10.00 -16.98
CA LEU A 87 1.22 8.80 -17.40
C LEU A 87 2.19 8.32 -16.32
N VAL A 88 2.92 9.23 -15.67
CA VAL A 88 3.79 8.89 -14.53
C VAL A 88 2.96 8.29 -13.40
N GLY A 89 1.82 8.90 -13.07
CA GLY A 89 0.88 8.37 -12.08
C GLY A 89 0.38 6.98 -12.43
N LEU A 90 0.01 6.75 -13.69
CA LEU A 90 -0.43 5.44 -14.18
C LEU A 90 0.66 4.38 -14.03
N VAL A 91 1.92 4.73 -14.34
CA VAL A 91 3.07 3.82 -14.16
C VAL A 91 3.23 3.43 -12.69
N TYR A 92 3.23 4.40 -11.77
CA TYR A 92 3.30 4.10 -10.33
C TYR A 92 2.10 3.27 -9.86
N TRP A 93 0.90 3.58 -10.34
CA TRP A 93 -0.32 2.84 -10.00
C TRP A 93 -0.23 1.38 -10.40
N VAL A 94 0.21 1.09 -11.63
CA VAL A 94 0.41 -0.29 -12.08
C VAL A 94 1.50 -0.98 -11.25
N ILE A 95 2.63 -0.31 -10.98
CA ILE A 95 3.71 -0.87 -10.16
C ILE A 95 3.19 -1.27 -8.77
N PHE A 96 2.43 -0.40 -8.11
CA PHE A 96 1.91 -0.69 -6.78
C PHE A 96 0.89 -1.82 -6.79
N LEU A 97 -0.02 -1.85 -7.78
CA LEU A 97 -0.97 -2.96 -7.91
C LEU A 97 -0.27 -4.30 -8.14
N VAL A 98 0.69 -4.35 -9.06
CA VAL A 98 1.43 -5.59 -9.35
C VAL A 98 2.17 -6.07 -8.10
N LYS A 99 2.88 -5.17 -7.40
CA LYS A 99 3.59 -5.52 -6.17
C LYS A 99 2.64 -5.93 -5.04
N ALA A 100 1.49 -5.29 -4.89
CA ALA A 100 0.49 -5.64 -3.87
C ALA A 100 -0.16 -7.00 -4.15
N LEU A 101 -0.39 -7.33 -5.42
CA LEU A 101 -0.92 -8.63 -5.84
C LEU A 101 0.10 -9.76 -5.65
N GLN A 102 1.39 -9.50 -5.91
CA GLN A 102 2.47 -10.48 -5.77
C GLN A 102 2.95 -10.67 -4.32
N GLY A 103 2.87 -9.64 -3.49
CA GLY A 103 3.25 -9.69 -2.08
C GLY A 103 2.18 -10.29 -1.15
N ASN A 104 2.46 -10.23 0.15
CA ASN A 104 1.57 -10.62 1.24
C ASN A 104 1.14 -9.41 2.09
N GLY A 105 1.22 -8.20 1.52
CA GLY A 105 0.89 -6.95 2.20
C GLY A 105 2.09 -6.29 2.89
N GLU A 106 3.32 -6.65 2.54
CA GLU A 106 4.52 -5.94 2.98
C GLU A 106 4.52 -4.49 2.48
N ARG A 107 5.36 -3.63 3.09
CA ARG A 107 5.53 -2.24 2.66
C ARG A 107 6.02 -2.15 1.23
N ILE A 108 5.37 -1.34 0.41
CA ILE A 108 5.72 -1.17 -1.00
C ILE A 108 6.30 0.23 -1.22
N PRO A 109 7.62 0.42 -1.08
CA PRO A 109 8.26 1.70 -1.34
C PRO A 109 8.13 2.08 -2.82
N ALA A 110 7.85 3.36 -3.04
CA ALA A 110 7.80 3.98 -4.35
C ALA A 110 9.18 3.93 -5.03
N PRO A 111 9.36 3.15 -6.11
CA PRO A 111 10.67 3.03 -6.76
C PRO A 111 11.19 4.40 -7.22
N GLY A 112 12.47 4.67 -7.00
CA GLY A 112 13.14 5.91 -7.43
C GLY A 112 12.91 7.13 -6.53
N ILE A 113 11.81 7.20 -5.77
CA ILE A 113 11.48 8.35 -4.89
C ILE A 113 11.27 7.98 -3.41
N SER A 114 11.38 6.70 -3.04
CA SER A 114 11.17 6.21 -1.68
C SER A 114 12.04 6.93 -0.64
N ASN A 115 13.31 7.20 -0.94
CA ASN A 115 14.21 7.82 0.03
C ASN A 115 13.72 9.22 0.47
N PHE A 116 13.08 9.95 -0.45
CA PHE A 116 12.49 11.24 -0.15
C PHE A 116 11.11 11.10 0.50
N LEU A 117 10.28 10.16 0.03
CA LEU A 117 8.89 10.02 0.49
C LEU A 117 8.72 9.27 1.80
N SER A 118 9.54 8.25 2.07
CA SER A 118 9.39 7.36 3.23
C SER A 118 9.26 8.11 4.56
N PRO A 119 10.04 9.17 4.86
CA PRO A 119 9.86 9.94 6.09
C PRO A 119 8.46 10.55 6.23
N TYR A 120 7.89 11.07 5.13
CA TYR A 120 6.54 11.63 5.11
C TYR A 120 5.48 10.53 5.22
N VAL A 121 5.71 9.38 4.56
CA VAL A 121 4.83 8.21 4.67
C VAL A 121 4.78 7.73 6.12
N ASP A 122 5.95 7.61 6.77
CA ASP A 122 6.05 7.23 8.17
C ASP A 122 5.36 8.26 9.08
N GLN A 123 5.54 9.56 8.82
CA GLN A 123 4.86 10.61 9.57
C GLN A 123 3.33 10.51 9.46
N VAL A 124 2.80 10.33 8.25
CA VAL A 124 1.35 10.19 8.04
C VAL A 124 0.81 8.92 8.67
N ALA A 125 1.51 7.79 8.51
CA ALA A 125 1.12 6.52 9.12
C ALA A 125 1.12 6.60 10.65
N ASN A 126 2.10 7.28 11.26
CA ASN A 126 2.22 7.41 12.71
C ASN A 126 1.25 8.47 13.29
N ALA A 127 0.76 9.40 12.48
CA ALA A 127 -0.24 10.37 12.90
C ALA A 127 -1.62 9.74 13.17
N VAL A 128 -1.91 8.58 12.56
CA VAL A 128 -3.16 7.83 12.77
C VAL A 128 -2.96 6.77 13.85
N LYS A 129 -3.68 6.94 14.96
CA LYS A 129 -3.68 6.07 16.15
C LYS A 129 -4.76 4.98 16.06
#